data_AF-A0A016TTN5-F1
#
_entry.id   AF-A0A016TTN5-F1
#
_cell.length_a   1.000
_cell.length_b   1.000
_cell.length_c   1.000
_cell.angle_alpha   90.00
_cell.angle_beta   90.00
_cell.angle_gamma   90.00
#
_symmetry.space_group_name_H-M   'P 1'
#
loop_
_entity.id
_entity.type
_entity.pdbx_description
1 polymer ?
#
loop_
_entity_poly.entity_id
_entity_poly.type
_entity_poly.pdbx_seq_one_letter_code
_entity_poly.pdbx_strand_id
1 'polypeptide(L)'
;MDNIEGSEWMVLIAVLIHLLMAPGTKVEESFNVQASHDLIYHNYNITAYDHNDFPGVVPRTFAGPIFLALFGFPMRLVFYLANTPKFWMLFVVRFVLGMTNVIAFLNFARAVRKHFGAETALFLRLIVASQFHMLFYASRPLPNTFAFVLEENLFRYINREKSFVRRLLYVGCCLHLICNLLCTSAFLYAGARNYPGGDAIAHLQWTQRVDAQKPISVYIDNACAQTGVSRFMQLYDAWEYVLKCFMNFVKYELLSATKVLCIRRSPSLVCYTYPYIFL
;
A
#
# COMPACT_ATOMS: atom_id res chain seq x y z
N MET A 1 23.15 -4.25 -15.39
CA MET A 1 21.90 -4.75 -14.79
C MET A 1 21.78 -6.19 -15.20
N ASP A 2 22.03 -7.12 -14.28
CA ASP A 2 21.86 -8.55 -14.58
C ASP A 2 20.37 -8.80 -14.78
N ASN A 3 20.02 -9.35 -15.95
CA ASN A 3 18.65 -9.68 -16.31
C ASN A 3 17.99 -10.54 -15.21
N ILE A 4 16.69 -10.37 -15.03
CA ILE A 4 15.91 -11.21 -14.12
C ILE A 4 15.83 -12.61 -14.74
N GLU A 5 16.40 -13.60 -14.05
CA GLU A 5 16.55 -14.94 -14.60
C GLU A 5 15.93 -16.01 -13.70
N GLY A 6 15.27 -16.99 -14.33
CA GLY A 6 14.74 -18.18 -13.66
C GLY A 6 13.81 -17.85 -12.49
N SER A 7 14.17 -18.32 -11.29
CA SER A 7 13.33 -18.19 -10.09
C SER A 7 13.28 -16.78 -9.49
N GLU A 8 14.03 -15.80 -10.02
CA GLU A 8 13.88 -14.39 -9.62
C GLU A 8 12.50 -13.82 -10.02
N TRP A 9 11.93 -14.31 -11.13
CA TRP A 9 10.59 -13.93 -11.58
C TRP A 9 9.50 -14.25 -10.56
N MET A 10 9.68 -15.29 -9.75
CA MET A 10 8.70 -15.69 -8.75
C MET A 10 8.47 -14.60 -7.72
N VAL A 11 9.55 -13.96 -7.24
CA VAL A 11 9.48 -12.89 -6.24
C VAL A 11 8.84 -11.65 -6.85
N LEU A 12 9.23 -11.31 -8.08
CA LEU A 12 8.67 -10.17 -8.80
C LEU A 12 7.16 -10.33 -9.01
N ILE A 13 6.73 -11.47 -9.54
CA ILE A 13 5.32 -11.77 -9.78
C ILE A 13 4.54 -11.73 -8.46
N ALA A 14 5.10 -12.30 -7.39
CA ALA A 14 4.45 -12.31 -6.10
C ALA A 14 4.23 -10.89 -5.54
N VAL A 15 5.22 -9.98 -5.64
CA VAL A 15 5.04 -8.57 -5.24
C VAL A 15 3.99 -7.86 -6.10
N LEU A 16 3.98 -8.10 -7.42
CA LEU A 16 2.97 -7.50 -8.30
C LEU A 16 1.55 -7.97 -7.97
N ILE A 17 1.37 -9.25 -7.64
CA ILE A 17 0.07 -9.78 -7.19
C ILE A 17 -0.39 -9.06 -5.92
N HIS A 18 0.49 -8.92 -4.92
CA HIS A 18 0.14 -8.23 -3.67
C HIS A 18 -0.18 -6.74 -3.88
N LEU A 19 0.55 -6.07 -4.78
CA LEU A 19 0.31 -4.67 -5.16
C LEU A 19 -1.06 -4.49 -5.81
N LEU A 20 -1.46 -5.40 -6.70
CA LEU A 20 -2.74 -5.31 -7.42
C LEU A 20 -3.94 -5.71 -6.54
N MET A 21 -3.76 -6.71 -5.66
CA MET A 21 -4.87 -7.25 -4.86
C MET A 21 -5.32 -6.33 -3.73
N ALA A 22 -4.49 -5.41 -3.25
CA ALA A 22 -4.82 -4.55 -2.13
C ALA A 22 -4.64 -3.05 -2.49
N PRO A 23 -5.63 -2.43 -3.14
CA PRO A 23 -5.50 -1.06 -3.66
C PRO A 23 -5.58 0.04 -2.59
N GLY A 24 -6.23 -0.22 -1.45
CA GLY A 24 -6.44 0.80 -0.42
C GLY A 24 -5.17 1.17 0.34
N THR A 25 -5.23 2.24 1.13
CA THR A 25 -4.10 2.78 1.92
C THR A 25 -4.45 2.75 3.40
N LYS A 26 -3.57 2.22 4.25
CA LYS A 26 -3.75 2.28 5.71
C LYS A 26 -3.18 3.56 6.31
N VAL A 27 -3.58 3.87 7.55
CA VAL A 27 -3.15 5.09 8.27
C VAL A 27 -1.63 5.19 8.41
N GLU A 28 -0.92 4.09 8.53
CA GLU A 28 0.53 4.06 8.69
C GLU A 28 1.28 4.44 7.40
N GLU A 29 0.64 4.22 6.25
CA GLU A 29 1.15 4.60 4.92
C GLU A 29 0.81 6.06 4.56
N SER A 30 -0.20 6.62 5.21
CA SER A 30 -0.88 7.86 4.80
C SER A 30 0.08 9.01 4.57
N PHE A 31 1.01 9.27 5.51
CA PHE A 31 1.96 10.38 5.38
C PHE A 31 2.73 10.32 4.06
N ASN A 32 3.38 9.19 3.76
CA ASN A 32 4.18 9.08 2.55
C ASN A 32 3.33 9.07 1.28
N VAL A 33 2.10 8.53 1.34
CA VAL A 33 1.16 8.56 0.22
C VAL A 33 0.73 9.99 -0.09
N GLN A 34 0.28 10.76 0.91
CA GLN A 34 -0.16 12.13 0.73
C GLN A 34 1.00 13.05 0.34
N ALA A 35 2.17 12.90 0.98
CA ALA A 35 3.35 13.67 0.62
C ALA A 35 3.80 13.41 -0.83
N SER A 36 3.74 12.14 -1.29
CA SER A 36 4.05 11.81 -2.69
C SER A 36 3.04 12.41 -3.65
N HIS A 37 1.74 12.38 -3.30
CA HIS A 37 0.70 13.06 -4.06
C HIS A 37 0.98 14.56 -4.19
N ASP A 38 1.26 15.23 -3.06
CA ASP A 38 1.41 16.68 -3.03
C ASP A 38 2.64 17.15 -3.80
N LEU A 39 3.75 16.42 -3.70
CA LEU A 39 4.93 16.66 -4.53
C LEU A 39 4.61 16.51 -6.02
N ILE A 40 3.91 15.44 -6.41
CA ILE A 40 3.58 15.16 -7.81
C ILE A 40 2.60 16.19 -8.38
N TYR A 41 1.58 16.62 -7.63
CA TYR A 41 0.47 17.43 -8.13
C TYR A 41 0.60 18.92 -7.83
N HIS A 42 0.99 19.28 -6.60
CA HIS A 42 1.09 20.66 -6.13
C HIS A 42 2.49 21.27 -6.34
N ASN A 43 3.52 20.45 -6.59
CA ASN A 43 4.88 20.91 -6.88
C ASN A 43 5.38 21.92 -5.82
N TYR A 44 5.69 23.16 -6.21
CA TYR A 44 6.18 24.21 -5.32
C TYR A 44 5.09 24.89 -4.47
N ASN A 45 3.82 24.57 -4.67
CA ASN A 45 2.72 25.16 -3.89
C ASN A 45 2.61 24.48 -2.52
N ILE A 46 3.57 24.77 -1.64
CA ILE A 46 3.71 24.14 -0.32
C ILE A 46 2.48 24.39 0.54
N THR A 47 1.79 25.53 0.39
CA THR A 47 0.60 25.84 1.20
C THR A 47 -0.54 24.85 0.97
N ALA A 48 -0.60 24.18 -0.18
CA ALA A 48 -1.61 23.16 -0.49
C ALA A 48 -1.27 21.76 0.03
N TYR A 49 -0.14 21.59 0.73
CA TYR A 49 0.31 20.29 1.22
C TYR A 49 -0.48 19.86 2.45
N ASP A 50 -0.88 18.58 2.47
CA ASP A 50 -1.61 17.94 3.56
C ASP A 50 -0.88 18.03 4.90
N HIS A 51 0.45 18.03 4.86
CA HIS A 51 1.30 18.04 6.05
C HIS A 51 1.16 19.32 6.88
N ASN A 52 0.73 20.45 6.28
CA ASN A 52 0.51 21.68 7.02
C ASN A 52 -0.77 21.61 7.86
N ASP A 53 -1.81 20.99 7.32
CA ASP A 53 -3.10 20.85 8.00
C ASP A 53 -3.07 19.69 9.01
N PHE A 54 -2.32 18.63 8.70
CA PHE A 54 -2.23 17.41 9.51
C PHE A 54 -0.77 17.01 9.79
N PRO A 55 -0.06 17.75 10.67
CA PRO A 55 1.25 17.35 11.15
C PRO A 55 1.10 16.09 12.00
N GLY A 56 1.62 14.96 11.51
CA GLY A 56 1.53 13.68 12.22
C GLY A 56 2.19 13.73 13.60
N VAL A 57 1.75 12.84 14.50
CA VAL A 57 2.24 12.76 15.90
C VAL A 57 3.70 12.32 16.04
N VAL A 58 4.34 11.93 14.94
CA VAL A 58 5.75 11.53 14.87
C VAL A 58 6.41 12.30 13.73
N PRO A 59 7.60 12.90 13.93
CA PRO A 59 8.33 13.55 12.85
C PRO A 59 8.66 12.55 11.75
N ARG A 60 8.28 12.87 10.51
CA ARG A 60 8.52 12.05 9.31
C ARG A 60 9.40 12.80 8.32
N THR A 61 10.10 12.06 7.47
CA THR A 61 10.98 12.63 6.45
C THR A 61 10.33 12.62 5.07
N PHE A 62 10.57 13.66 4.27
CA PHE A 62 10.14 13.74 2.87
C PHE A 62 11.08 12.98 1.92
N ALA A 63 12.18 12.39 2.39
CA ALA A 63 13.15 11.70 1.53
C ALA A 63 12.53 10.59 0.67
N GLY A 64 11.69 9.74 1.26
CA GLY A 64 10.94 8.70 0.54
C GLY A 64 9.98 9.28 -0.50
N PRO A 65 9.06 10.18 -0.11
CA PRO A 65 8.16 10.86 -1.05
C PRO A 65 8.85 11.58 -2.21
N ILE A 66 10.00 12.24 -1.96
CA ILE A 66 10.80 12.90 -3.01
C ILE A 66 11.34 11.86 -4.01
N PHE A 67 11.89 10.75 -3.52
CA PHE A 67 12.34 9.65 -4.37
C PHE A 67 11.19 9.11 -5.24
N LEU A 68 10.00 8.92 -4.66
CA LEU A 68 8.84 8.42 -5.41
C LEU A 68 8.32 9.45 -6.43
N ALA A 69 8.30 10.73 -6.06
CA ALA A 69 7.87 11.81 -6.95
C ALA A 69 8.78 11.96 -8.18
N LEU A 70 10.09 11.70 -8.05
CA LEU A 70 11.05 11.71 -9.16
C LEU A 70 10.58 10.82 -10.33
N PHE A 71 10.07 9.63 -10.03
CA PHE A 71 9.51 8.71 -11.03
C PHE A 71 8.04 9.00 -11.35
N GLY A 72 7.30 9.61 -10.42
CA GLY A 72 5.92 10.02 -10.62
C GLY A 72 5.75 11.16 -11.64
N PHE A 73 6.68 12.12 -11.70
CA PHE A 73 6.58 13.27 -12.61
C PHE A 73 6.46 12.92 -14.09
N PRO A 74 7.35 12.10 -14.70
CA PRO A 74 7.18 11.73 -16.10
C PRO A 74 5.89 10.95 -16.35
N MET A 75 5.48 10.11 -15.38
CA MET A 75 4.22 9.34 -15.49
C MET A 75 2.98 10.21 -15.37
N ARG A 76 3.02 11.30 -14.59
CA ARG A 76 1.94 12.30 -14.53
C ARG A 76 1.68 12.90 -15.90
N LEU A 77 2.72 13.22 -16.66
CA LEU A 77 2.57 13.74 -18.03
C LEU A 77 1.89 12.72 -18.94
N VAL A 78 2.34 11.46 -18.90
CA VAL A 78 1.71 10.37 -19.67
C VAL A 78 0.23 10.24 -19.32
N PHE A 79 -0.11 10.30 -18.04
CA PHE A 79 -1.49 10.13 -17.56
C PHE A 79 -2.37 11.32 -17.91
N TYR A 80 -1.82 12.54 -17.88
CA TYR A 80 -2.50 13.74 -18.36
C TYR A 80 -2.84 13.62 -19.84
N LEU A 81 -1.88 13.20 -20.67
CA LEU A 81 -2.09 12.98 -22.11
C LEU A 81 -3.10 11.85 -22.39
N ALA A 82 -3.09 10.80 -21.56
CA ALA A 82 -4.00 9.67 -21.67
C ALA A 82 -5.35 9.87 -20.96
N ASN A 83 -5.61 11.06 -20.40
CA ASN A 83 -6.81 11.38 -19.61
C ASN A 83 -7.14 10.32 -18.54
N THR A 84 -6.10 9.81 -17.86
CA THR A 84 -6.20 8.72 -16.89
C THR A 84 -6.47 9.26 -15.49
N PRO A 85 -7.40 8.65 -14.71
CA PRO A 85 -7.74 9.14 -13.37
C PRO A 85 -6.55 9.05 -12.40
N LYS A 86 -6.50 10.02 -11.46
CA LYS A 86 -5.43 10.16 -10.45
C LYS A 86 -5.18 8.88 -9.64
N PHE A 87 -6.22 8.07 -9.44
CA PHE A 87 -6.15 6.80 -8.72
C PHE A 87 -5.03 5.88 -9.23
N TRP A 88 -4.79 5.83 -10.54
CA TRP A 88 -3.74 4.98 -11.10
C TRP A 88 -2.32 5.43 -10.73
N MET A 89 -2.13 6.72 -10.39
CA MET A 89 -0.83 7.20 -9.93
C MET A 89 -0.44 6.60 -8.58
N LEU A 90 -1.40 6.20 -7.75
CA LEU A 90 -1.11 5.47 -6.51
C LEU A 90 -0.40 4.14 -6.81
N PHE A 91 -0.83 3.41 -7.84
CA PHE A 91 -0.18 2.17 -8.26
C PHE A 91 1.22 2.41 -8.83
N VAL A 92 1.43 3.51 -9.57
CA VAL A 92 2.76 3.87 -10.09
C VAL A 92 3.74 4.10 -8.95
N VAL A 93 3.37 4.92 -7.97
CA VAL A 93 4.19 5.21 -6.78
C VAL A 93 4.51 3.93 -6.02
N ARG A 94 3.52 3.06 -5.80
CA ARG A 94 3.71 1.75 -5.14
C ARG A 94 4.55 0.77 -5.94
N PHE A 95 4.41 0.78 -7.26
CA PHE A 95 5.19 -0.06 -8.17
C PHE A 95 6.67 0.32 -8.11
N VAL A 96 7.01 1.61 -8.15
CA VAL A 96 8.39 2.08 -8.03
C VAL A 96 9.03 1.63 -6.71
N LEU A 97 8.30 1.77 -5.59
CA LEU A 97 8.77 1.31 -4.29
C LEU A 97 8.94 -0.22 -4.25
N GLY A 98 7.92 -0.95 -4.72
CA GLY A 98 7.92 -2.41 -4.80
C GLY A 98 9.08 -2.94 -5.63
N MET A 99 9.33 -2.34 -6.80
CA MET A 99 10.43 -2.72 -7.67
C MET A 99 11.79 -2.43 -7.05
N THR A 100 11.94 -1.31 -6.35
CA THR A 100 13.19 -0.97 -5.64
C THR A 100 13.49 -2.01 -4.56
N ASN A 101 12.49 -2.41 -3.78
CA ASN A 101 12.63 -3.45 -2.76
C ASN A 101 12.89 -4.84 -3.35
N VAL A 102 12.21 -5.20 -4.45
CA VAL A 102 12.49 -6.46 -5.17
C VAL A 102 13.91 -6.48 -5.70
N ILE A 103 14.39 -5.40 -6.33
CA ILE A 103 15.77 -5.33 -6.85
C ILE A 103 16.78 -5.45 -5.71
N ALA A 104 16.56 -4.75 -4.59
CA ALA A 104 17.42 -4.85 -3.42
C ALA A 104 17.48 -6.29 -2.88
N PHE A 105 16.32 -6.95 -2.74
CA PHE A 105 16.24 -8.33 -2.31
C PHE A 105 16.89 -9.30 -3.30
N LEU A 106 16.70 -9.12 -4.61
CA LEU A 106 17.32 -9.98 -5.62
C LEU A 106 18.84 -9.83 -5.61
N ASN A 107 19.37 -8.63 -5.42
CA ASN A 107 20.81 -8.42 -5.25
C ASN A 107 21.35 -9.14 -3.98
N PHE A 108 20.60 -9.10 -2.89
CA PHE A 108 20.90 -9.89 -1.69
C PHE A 108 20.87 -11.41 -1.98
N ALA A 109 19.82 -11.91 -2.64
CA ALA A 109 19.71 -13.32 -3.01
C ALA A 109 20.83 -13.77 -3.97
N ARG A 110 21.31 -12.90 -4.87
CA ARG A 110 22.46 -13.15 -5.75
C ARG A 110 23.77 -13.20 -4.95
N ALA A 111 23.94 -12.36 -3.93
CA ALA A 111 25.07 -12.46 -3.02
C ALA A 111 25.04 -13.78 -2.22
N VAL A 112 23.86 -14.19 -1.73
CA VAL A 112 23.65 -15.49 -1.08
C VAL A 112 24.00 -16.63 -2.03
N ARG A 113 23.58 -16.54 -3.31
CA ARG A 113 23.93 -17.54 -4.34
C ARG A 113 25.45 -17.68 -4.49
N LYS A 114 26.17 -16.56 -4.52
CA LYS A 114 27.63 -16.53 -4.69
C LYS A 114 28.36 -17.17 -3.51
N HIS A 115 27.86 -16.97 -2.29
CA HIS A 115 28.53 -17.44 -1.06
C HIS A 115 28.07 -18.82 -0.57
N PHE A 116 26.82 -19.19 -0.80
CA PHE A 116 26.18 -20.38 -0.22
C PHE A 116 25.61 -21.35 -1.27
N GLY A 117 25.76 -21.04 -2.57
CA GLY A 117 25.34 -21.88 -3.68
C GLY A 117 23.93 -21.59 -4.23
N ALA A 118 23.66 -22.12 -5.43
CA ALA A 118 22.42 -21.89 -6.16
C ALA A 118 21.17 -22.42 -5.43
N GLU A 119 21.28 -23.61 -4.81
CA GLU A 119 20.18 -24.23 -4.07
C GLU A 119 19.74 -23.37 -2.87
N THR A 120 20.69 -22.86 -2.08
CA THR A 120 20.39 -22.01 -0.93
C THR A 120 19.66 -20.73 -1.35
N ALA A 121 20.10 -20.08 -2.42
CA ALA A 121 19.43 -18.90 -2.95
C ALA A 121 18.07 -19.20 -3.57
N LEU A 122 17.86 -20.40 -4.14
CA LEU A 122 16.55 -20.84 -4.59
C LEU A 122 15.60 -21.02 -3.41
N PHE A 123 16.02 -21.71 -2.35
CA PHE A 123 15.21 -21.88 -1.14
C PHE A 123 14.85 -20.55 -0.47
N LEU A 124 15.80 -19.62 -0.38
CA LEU A 124 15.54 -18.28 0.14
C LEU A 124 14.42 -17.58 -0.66
N ARG A 125 14.54 -17.56 -1.99
CA ARG A 125 13.53 -16.95 -2.87
C ARG A 125 12.17 -17.65 -2.75
N LEU A 126 12.14 -18.99 -2.62
CA LEU A 126 10.90 -19.75 -2.43
C LEU A 126 10.21 -19.43 -1.11
N ILE A 127 10.98 -19.36 -0.01
CA ILE A 127 10.45 -19.02 1.31
C ILE A 127 9.87 -17.61 1.28
N VAL A 128 10.62 -16.63 0.78
CA VAL A 128 10.15 -15.24 0.69
C VAL A 128 8.95 -15.11 -0.25
N ALA A 129 8.98 -15.78 -1.41
CA ALA A 129 7.85 -15.79 -2.34
C ALA A 129 6.57 -16.39 -1.73
N SER A 130 6.71 -17.27 -0.73
CA SER A 130 5.57 -17.90 -0.03
C SER A 130 5.07 -17.12 1.19
N GLN A 131 5.83 -16.13 1.68
CA GLN A 131 5.52 -15.38 2.89
C GLN A 131 4.76 -14.08 2.58
N PHE A 132 3.63 -13.90 3.26
CA PHE A 132 2.80 -12.70 3.13
C PHE A 132 3.54 -11.40 3.47
N HIS A 133 4.22 -11.36 4.63
CA HIS A 133 4.62 -10.10 5.27
C HIS A 133 5.55 -9.26 4.39
N MET A 134 6.69 -9.82 3.97
CA MET A 134 7.68 -9.08 3.19
C MET A 134 7.12 -8.62 1.83
N LEU A 135 6.42 -9.51 1.12
CA LEU A 135 5.86 -9.21 -0.21
C LEU A 135 4.75 -8.18 -0.15
N PHE A 136 3.87 -8.27 0.85
CA PHE A 136 2.76 -7.35 1.04
C PHE A 136 3.28 -5.94 1.36
N TYR A 137 4.28 -5.83 2.24
CA TYR A 137 4.81 -4.53 2.65
C TYR A 137 5.84 -3.93 1.68
N ALA A 138 6.43 -4.73 0.77
CA ALA A 138 7.41 -4.24 -0.20
C ALA A 138 6.92 -3.08 -1.08
N SER A 139 5.63 -3.02 -1.41
CA SER A 139 5.05 -1.94 -2.22
C SER A 139 4.37 -0.85 -1.39
N ARG A 140 4.36 -0.98 -0.06
CA ARG A 140 3.66 -0.08 0.87
C ARG A 140 4.61 0.98 1.38
N PRO A 141 4.28 2.28 1.26
CA PRO A 141 5.15 3.36 1.69
C PRO A 141 5.08 3.56 3.21
N LEU A 142 5.39 2.51 3.97
CA LEU A 142 5.57 2.60 5.41
C LEU A 142 6.97 3.15 5.72
N PRO A 143 7.13 3.94 6.80
CA PRO A 143 8.45 4.39 7.25
C PRO A 143 9.43 3.23 7.50
N ASN A 144 8.92 2.09 7.96
CA ASN A 144 9.73 0.92 8.29
C ASN A 144 10.11 0.06 7.06
N THR A 145 9.47 0.25 5.90
CA THR A 145 9.86 -0.46 4.66
C THR A 145 11.26 -0.03 4.19
N PHE A 146 11.73 1.16 4.60
CA PHE A 146 13.11 1.63 4.35
C PHE A 146 14.16 0.97 5.28
N ALA A 147 13.73 0.38 6.40
CA ALA A 147 14.61 -0.23 7.40
C ALA A 147 14.87 -1.73 7.18
N PHE A 148 14.17 -2.37 6.24
CA PHE A 148 14.30 -3.80 5.93
C PHE A 148 15.65 -4.17 5.27
N VAL A 149 16.54 -3.20 5.04
CA VAL A 149 17.88 -3.39 4.47
C VAL A 149 18.90 -3.91 5.51
N LEU A 150 18.58 -3.92 6.81
CA LEU A 150 19.56 -4.15 7.88
C LEU A 150 19.41 -5.42 8.74
N GLU A 151 18.43 -6.29 8.50
CA GLU A 151 18.11 -7.36 9.48
C GLU A 151 18.28 -8.82 9.03
N GLU A 152 18.94 -9.13 7.91
CA GLU A 152 19.10 -10.53 7.47
C GLU A 152 20.52 -11.11 7.66
N ASN A 153 20.98 -11.18 8.91
CA ASN A 153 22.18 -11.96 9.26
C ASN A 153 21.96 -12.85 10.49
N LEU A 154 21.31 -14.01 10.33
CA LEU A 154 21.62 -15.20 11.13
C LEU A 154 21.07 -16.50 10.54
N PHE A 155 21.83 -17.16 9.66
CA PHE A 155 21.78 -18.63 9.55
C PHE A 155 23.13 -19.14 9.04
N ARG A 156 24.09 -19.25 9.96
CA ARG A 156 25.46 -19.63 9.61
C ARG A 156 26.08 -20.74 10.45
N TYR A 157 25.29 -21.62 11.07
CA TYR A 157 25.88 -22.80 11.67
C TYR A 157 24.99 -24.03 11.49
N ILE A 158 25.50 -24.97 10.68
CA ILE A 158 25.41 -26.44 10.78
C ILE A 158 25.39 -27.02 9.37
N ASN A 159 26.57 -27.40 8.88
CA ASN A 159 26.69 -28.52 7.96
C ASN A 159 28.08 -29.17 8.00
N ARG A 160 28.26 -30.11 8.94
CA ARG A 160 29.15 -31.26 8.79
C ARG A 160 28.45 -32.44 9.44
N GLU A 161 27.78 -33.24 8.60
CA GLU A 161 27.40 -34.67 8.74
C GLU A 161 26.04 -34.98 8.08
N LYS A 162 25.95 -36.12 7.39
CA LYS A 162 24.74 -36.57 6.66
C LYS A 162 23.81 -37.31 7.63
N SER A 163 22.58 -36.81 7.83
CA SER A 163 21.56 -37.48 8.66
C SER A 163 20.18 -37.53 8.00
N PHE A 164 19.48 -38.65 8.19
CA PHE A 164 18.09 -38.94 7.79
C PHE A 164 17.09 -37.86 8.27
N VAL A 165 17.38 -37.21 9.40
CA VAL A 165 16.58 -36.09 9.96
C VAL A 165 16.48 -34.92 8.97
N ARG A 166 17.49 -34.69 8.12
CA ARG A 166 17.47 -33.63 7.11
C ARG A 166 16.51 -33.91 5.96
N ARG A 167 16.28 -35.19 5.63
CA ARG A 167 15.28 -35.60 4.63
C ARG A 167 13.87 -35.39 5.17
N LEU A 168 13.66 -35.63 6.47
CA LEU A 168 12.40 -35.33 7.15
C LEU A 168 12.16 -33.81 7.28
N LEU A 169 13.19 -33.02 7.63
CA LEU A 169 13.12 -31.56 7.68
C LEU A 169 12.90 -30.93 6.29
N TYR A 170 13.53 -31.49 5.24
CA TYR A 170 13.28 -31.06 3.85
C TYR A 170 11.83 -31.28 3.44
N VAL A 171 11.27 -32.48 3.72
CA VAL A 171 9.86 -32.78 3.47
C VAL A 171 8.94 -31.91 4.34
N GLY A 172 9.32 -31.64 5.59
CA GLY A 172 8.63 -30.72 6.50
C GLY A 172 8.63 -29.27 6.00
N CYS A 173 9.73 -28.77 5.44
CA CYS A 173 9.78 -27.47 4.78
C CYS A 173 8.90 -27.43 3.53
N CYS A 174 8.88 -28.49 2.72
CA CYS A 174 7.98 -28.58 1.56
C CYS A 174 6.50 -28.58 1.95
N LEU A 175 6.11 -29.26 3.04
CA LEU A 175 4.76 -29.22 3.61
C LEU A 175 4.43 -27.85 4.22
N HIS A 176 5.39 -27.23 4.91
CA HIS A 176 5.23 -25.89 5.47
C HIS A 176 5.01 -24.83 4.37
N LEU A 177 5.65 -24.98 3.21
CA LEU A 177 5.41 -24.08 2.06
C LEU A 177 3.95 -24.11 1.58
N ILE A 178 3.28 -25.28 1.63
CA ILE A 178 1.87 -25.40 1.25
C ILE A 178 0.97 -24.73 2.30
N CYS A 179 1.20 -25.01 3.59
CA CYS A 179 0.46 -24.35 4.68
C CYS A 179 0.66 -22.83 4.67
N ASN A 180 1.89 -22.38 4.41
CA ASN A 180 2.22 -20.97 4.30
C ASN A 180 1.54 -20.32 3.10
N LEU A 181 1.41 -21.01 1.96
CA LEU A 181 0.67 -20.49 0.82
C LEU A 181 -0.82 -20.27 1.15
N LEU A 182 -1.43 -21.21 1.89
CA LEU A 182 -2.82 -21.07 2.35
C LEU A 182 -2.98 -19.92 3.36
N CYS A 183 -2.10 -19.84 4.35
CA CYS A 183 -2.08 -18.73 5.32
C CYS A 183 -1.85 -17.38 4.63
N THR A 184 -0.89 -17.30 3.72
CA THR A 184 -0.59 -16.10 2.93
C THR A 184 -1.78 -15.70 2.07
N SER A 185 -2.46 -16.65 1.43
CA SER A 185 -3.68 -16.38 0.66
C SER A 185 -4.80 -15.84 1.55
N ALA A 186 -4.99 -16.41 2.74
CA ALA A 186 -5.98 -15.95 3.70
C ALA A 186 -5.66 -14.54 4.24
N PHE A 187 -4.41 -14.26 4.60
CA PHE A 187 -3.98 -12.93 5.04
C PHE A 187 -4.03 -11.90 3.92
N LEU A 188 -3.69 -12.26 2.69
CA LEU A 188 -3.83 -11.39 1.53
C LEU A 188 -5.29 -11.07 1.25
N TYR A 189 -6.17 -12.07 1.32
CA TYR A 189 -7.61 -11.85 1.19
C TYR A 189 -8.15 -10.92 2.28
N ALA A 190 -7.80 -11.19 3.55
CA ALA A 190 -8.20 -10.35 4.67
C ALA A 190 -7.66 -8.92 4.52
N GLY A 191 -6.38 -8.77 4.18
CA GLY A 191 -5.72 -7.49 3.93
C GLY A 191 -6.36 -6.73 2.78
N ALA A 192 -6.67 -7.39 1.67
CA ALA A 192 -7.32 -6.80 0.50
C ALA A 192 -8.72 -6.26 0.80
N ARG A 193 -9.48 -6.94 1.68
CA ARG A 193 -10.83 -6.53 2.08
C ARG A 193 -10.88 -5.51 3.21
N ASN A 194 -9.74 -5.20 3.83
CA ASN A 194 -9.68 -4.32 4.99
C ASN A 194 -9.57 -2.83 4.62
N TYR A 195 -10.29 -2.37 3.58
CA TYR A 195 -10.29 -0.96 3.14
C TYR A 195 -11.68 -0.36 2.88
N PRO A 196 -12.64 -0.50 3.81
CA PRO A 196 -14.01 -0.03 3.60
C PRO A 196 -14.15 1.49 3.46
N GLY A 197 -13.20 2.30 3.96
CA GLY A 197 -13.18 3.74 3.66
C GLY A 197 -12.88 4.01 2.19
N GLY A 198 -11.95 3.24 1.61
CA GLY A 198 -11.66 3.26 0.17
C GLY A 198 -12.87 2.81 -0.67
N ASP A 199 -13.53 1.74 -0.26
CA ASP A 199 -14.76 1.27 -0.93
C ASP A 199 -15.89 2.31 -0.84
N ALA A 200 -16.01 2.99 0.30
CA ALA A 200 -17.03 4.02 0.53
C ALA A 200 -16.86 5.21 -0.43
N ILE A 201 -15.65 5.76 -0.57
CA ILE A 201 -15.41 6.88 -1.50
C ILE A 201 -15.54 6.45 -2.96
N ALA A 202 -15.13 5.22 -3.31
CA ALA A 202 -15.30 4.68 -4.64
C ALA A 202 -16.78 4.54 -5.01
N HIS A 203 -17.59 3.96 -4.11
CA HIS A 203 -19.03 3.80 -4.27
C HIS A 203 -19.75 5.15 -4.35
N LEU A 204 -19.33 6.12 -3.54
CA LEU A 204 -19.87 7.47 -3.52
C LEU A 204 -19.70 8.15 -4.88
N GLN A 205 -18.46 8.15 -5.38
CA GLN A 205 -18.11 8.78 -6.65
C GLN A 205 -18.80 8.08 -7.81
N TRP A 206 -18.88 6.75 -7.79
CA TRP A 206 -19.62 5.99 -8.80
C TRP A 206 -21.11 6.34 -8.83
N THR A 207 -21.74 6.43 -7.66
CA THR A 207 -23.19 6.71 -7.53
C THR A 207 -23.52 8.13 -7.97
N GLN A 208 -22.68 9.11 -7.65
CA GLN A 208 -22.90 10.53 -7.95
C GLN A 208 -22.13 11.01 -9.21
N ARG A 209 -21.66 10.09 -10.06
CA ARG A 209 -20.85 10.40 -11.25
C ARG A 209 -21.51 11.39 -12.24
N VAL A 210 -22.83 11.42 -12.28
CA VAL A 210 -23.61 12.36 -13.12
C VAL A 210 -23.40 13.81 -12.68
N ASP A 211 -23.07 14.02 -11.40
CA ASP A 211 -22.82 15.31 -10.80
C ASP A 211 -21.31 15.59 -10.59
N ALA A 212 -20.45 14.87 -11.31
CA ALA A 212 -18.99 15.00 -11.22
C ALA A 212 -18.48 16.44 -11.47
N GLN A 213 -19.21 17.25 -12.26
CA GLN A 213 -18.83 18.62 -12.61
C GLN A 213 -19.49 19.68 -11.71
N LYS A 214 -20.34 19.27 -10.75
CA LYS A 214 -21.02 20.19 -9.84
C LYS A 214 -20.15 20.44 -8.59
N PRO A 215 -20.18 21.65 -8.03
CA PRO A 215 -19.52 21.93 -6.76
C PRO A 215 -20.23 21.18 -5.64
N ILE A 216 -19.60 20.12 -5.14
CA ILE A 216 -20.11 19.25 -4.07
C ILE A 216 -19.05 19.16 -2.99
N SER A 217 -19.42 19.38 -1.73
CA SER A 217 -18.53 19.16 -0.59
C SER A 217 -18.74 17.76 -0.01
N VAL A 218 -17.67 16.96 0.04
CA VAL A 218 -17.62 15.62 0.62
C VAL A 218 -16.87 15.68 1.95
N TYR A 219 -17.52 15.30 3.04
CA TYR A 219 -16.92 15.27 4.36
C TYR A 219 -16.45 13.86 4.70
N ILE A 220 -15.16 13.74 4.93
CA ILE A 220 -14.48 12.47 5.26
C ILE A 220 -14.21 12.47 6.77
N ASP A 221 -14.69 11.43 7.46
CA ASP A 221 -14.37 11.21 8.87
C ASP A 221 -12.97 10.57 9.03
N ASN A 222 -12.43 10.63 10.25
CA ASN A 222 -11.11 10.06 10.53
C ASN A 222 -11.06 8.54 10.25
N ALA A 223 -12.15 7.82 10.52
CA ALA A 223 -12.20 6.39 10.33
C ALA A 223 -12.11 5.98 8.85
N CYS A 224 -12.77 6.72 7.95
CA CYS A 224 -12.67 6.52 6.51
C CYS A 224 -11.25 6.85 6.00
N ALA A 225 -10.64 7.92 6.51
CA ALA A 225 -9.25 8.27 6.21
C ALA A 225 -8.26 7.17 6.64
N GLN A 226 -8.47 6.56 7.81
CA GLN A 226 -7.62 5.48 8.31
C GLN A 226 -7.80 4.14 7.56
N THR A 227 -8.88 3.99 6.81
CA THR A 227 -9.29 2.71 6.20
C THR A 227 -9.44 2.76 4.68
N GLY A 228 -8.67 3.63 4.02
CA GLY A 228 -8.47 3.54 2.58
C GLY A 228 -8.55 4.85 1.83
N VAL A 229 -9.20 5.89 2.37
CA VAL A 229 -9.35 7.17 1.66
C VAL A 229 -8.01 7.90 1.56
N SER A 230 -7.62 8.31 0.34
CA SER A 230 -6.41 9.10 0.07
C SER A 230 -6.66 10.16 -1.00
N ARG A 231 -5.78 11.17 -1.14
CA ARG A 231 -5.93 12.22 -2.18
C ARG A 231 -5.91 11.65 -3.60
N PHE A 232 -5.18 10.54 -3.83
CA PHE A 232 -5.23 9.84 -5.12
C PHE A 232 -6.61 9.28 -5.49
N MET A 233 -7.50 9.05 -4.51
CA MET A 233 -8.86 8.55 -4.75
C MET A 233 -9.88 9.64 -5.05
N GLN A 234 -9.50 10.92 -4.96
CA GLN A 234 -10.36 12.07 -5.27
C GLN A 234 -10.42 12.26 -6.79
N LEU A 235 -11.46 11.69 -7.41
CA LEU A 235 -11.57 11.61 -8.86
C LEU A 235 -12.12 12.87 -9.52
N TYR A 236 -12.88 13.69 -8.79
CA TYR A 236 -13.61 14.83 -9.35
C TYR A 236 -13.04 16.15 -8.84
N ASP A 237 -12.41 16.92 -9.72
CA ASP A 237 -11.78 18.19 -9.37
C ASP A 237 -12.77 19.30 -8.97
N ALA A 238 -14.03 19.20 -9.42
CA ALA A 238 -15.08 20.13 -9.03
C ALA A 238 -15.59 19.89 -7.59
N TRP A 239 -15.23 18.76 -6.98
CA TRP A 239 -15.66 18.42 -5.62
C TRP A 239 -14.63 18.91 -4.59
N GLU A 240 -15.14 19.33 -3.44
CA GLU A 240 -14.33 19.75 -2.30
C GLU A 240 -14.32 18.63 -1.26
N TYR A 241 -13.16 17.99 -1.07
CA TYR A 241 -13.00 16.89 -0.11
C TYR A 241 -12.43 17.42 1.20
N VAL A 242 -13.26 17.46 2.25
CA VAL A 242 -12.90 18.05 3.54
C VAL A 242 -12.74 16.96 4.59
N LEU A 243 -11.52 16.78 5.09
CA LEU A 243 -11.25 15.93 6.24
C LEU A 243 -11.67 16.66 7.52
N LYS A 244 -12.67 16.15 8.24
CA LYS A 244 -13.12 16.73 9.52
C LYS A 244 -12.73 15.84 10.67
N CYS A 245 -11.61 16.19 11.32
CA CYS A 245 -11.16 15.52 12.55
C CYS A 245 -11.95 15.97 13.79
N PHE A 246 -12.46 17.22 13.80
CA PHE A 246 -13.16 17.80 14.95
C PHE A 246 -14.23 18.78 14.48
N MET A 247 -15.50 18.35 14.43
CA MET A 247 -16.61 19.28 14.62
C MET A 247 -17.34 18.85 15.88
N ASN A 248 -17.40 19.75 16.86
CA ASN A 248 -18.32 19.67 17.99
C ASN A 248 -19.76 19.66 17.45
N PHE A 249 -20.29 18.48 17.16
CA PHE A 249 -21.66 18.30 16.71
C PHE A 249 -22.54 17.92 17.90
N VAL A 250 -23.02 18.94 18.62
CA VAL A 250 -24.01 18.83 19.73
C VAL A 250 -25.40 18.38 19.25
N LYS A 251 -25.55 17.86 18.01
CA LYS A 251 -26.87 17.49 17.46
C LYS A 251 -26.98 16.11 16.79
N TYR A 252 -25.92 15.31 16.78
CA TYR A 252 -25.90 14.01 16.09
C TYR A 252 -25.46 12.84 17.00
N GLU A 253 -25.80 12.89 18.29
CA GLU A 253 -25.52 11.83 19.28
C GLU A 253 -26.14 10.45 18.97
N LEU A 254 -26.96 10.33 17.93
CA LEU A 254 -27.55 9.04 17.52
C LEU A 254 -26.72 8.27 16.46
N LEU A 255 -25.64 8.84 15.91
CA LEU A 255 -24.84 8.22 14.84
C LEU A 255 -23.41 7.82 15.26
N SER A 256 -22.98 8.07 16.51
CA SER A 256 -21.60 7.77 16.93
C SER A 256 -21.25 6.27 16.97
N ALA A 257 -22.25 5.40 16.81
CA ALA A 257 -22.05 3.96 16.67
C ALA A 257 -21.75 3.51 15.21
N THR A 258 -21.83 4.40 14.21
CA THR A 258 -21.64 4.04 12.80
C THR A 258 -20.71 5.04 12.11
N LYS A 259 -19.64 4.55 11.47
CA LYS A 259 -18.68 5.36 10.70
C LYS A 259 -19.36 5.87 9.42
N VAL A 260 -19.26 7.16 9.10
CA VAL A 260 -20.12 7.80 8.08
C VAL A 260 -19.32 8.67 7.12
N LEU A 261 -19.54 8.46 5.82
CA LEU A 261 -19.15 9.40 4.78
C LEU A 261 -20.36 10.28 4.42
N CYS A 262 -20.28 11.60 4.58
CA CYS A 262 -21.41 12.49 4.31
C CYS A 262 -21.14 13.41 3.12
N ILE A 263 -22.11 13.46 2.19
CA ILE A 263 -22.19 14.47 1.13
C ILE A 263 -23.10 15.60 1.59
N ARG A 264 -22.66 16.84 1.44
CA ARG A 264 -23.56 18.00 1.51
C ARG A 264 -23.79 18.54 0.11
N ARG A 265 -25.06 18.50 -0.32
CA ARG A 265 -25.53 19.09 -1.57
C ARG A 265 -26.54 20.14 -1.19
N SER A 266 -26.15 21.41 -1.18
CA SER A 266 -27.00 22.49 -0.65
C SER A 266 -28.45 22.38 -1.16
N PRO A 267 -29.49 22.27 -0.29
CA PRO A 267 -29.48 22.31 1.18
C PRO A 267 -29.55 20.94 1.89
N SER A 268 -29.52 19.81 1.18
CA SER A 268 -29.65 18.45 1.73
C SER A 268 -28.29 17.81 2.09
N LEU A 269 -28.23 17.17 3.26
CA LEU A 269 -27.12 16.34 3.71
C LEU A 269 -27.50 14.87 3.51
N VAL A 270 -26.69 14.11 2.77
CA VAL A 270 -26.86 12.67 2.57
C VAL A 270 -25.67 11.97 3.20
N CYS A 271 -25.94 11.06 4.14
CA CYS A 271 -24.91 10.34 4.87
C CYS A 271 -24.96 8.85 4.51
N TYR A 272 -23.80 8.28 4.20
CA TYR A 272 -23.63 6.88 3.84
C TYR A 272 -22.94 6.14 5.00
N THR A 273 -23.63 5.16 5.57
CA THR A 273 -23.13 4.28 6.63
C THR A 273 -22.67 2.95 6.04
N TYR A 274 -21.55 2.42 6.51
CA TYR A 274 -21.01 1.14 6.05
C TYR A 274 -20.80 0.18 7.24
N PRO A 275 -21.35 -1.04 7.20
CA PRO A 275 -21.09 -2.07 8.22
C PRO A 275 -19.68 -2.66 8.05
N TYR A 276 -18.95 -2.82 9.16
CA TYR A 276 -17.66 -3.51 9.19
C TYR A 276 -17.83 -4.98 9.61
N ILE A 277 -17.07 -5.87 8.97
CA ILE A 277 -16.70 -7.18 9.53
C ILE A 277 -15.32 -6.97 10.17
N PHE A 278 -15.25 -6.93 11.51
CA PHE A 278 -13.99 -7.14 12.21
C PHE A 278 -13.68 -8.64 12.15
N LEU A 279 -12.59 -9.01 11.49
CA LEU A 279 -11.92 -10.30 11.64
C LEU A 279 -10.52 -10.03 12.19
#